data_AF-A0A9Q1ZCH4-F1
#
_entry.id   AF-A0A9Q1ZCH4-F1
#
_cell.length_a   1.000
_cell.length_b   1.000
_cell.length_c   1.000
_cell.angle_alpha   90.00
_cell.angle_beta   90.00
_cell.angle_gamma   90.00
#
_symmetry.space_group_name_H-M   'P 1'
#
loop_
_entity.id
_entity.type
_entity.pdbx_description
1 polymer ?
#
loop_
_entity_poly.entity_id
_entity_poly.type
_entity_poly.pdbx_seq_one_letter_code
_entity_poly.pdbx_strand_id
1 'polypeptide(L)'
;MSNKENFKENYVKKRTETQAFKASEELNEVLHDKESGCYRSWQFANYKVNKDTLKTTYDEIVLWGPQEAMIRPGWKIEENEVTIPNLFSKVMGVHENIKEYKNEINQLIQETNTLFYKRFPINKKRIPKDMNRVYKSVLNIRGKIDKERLMTSNYWKYEKLNPMLQNIIADKIIEFCNISSFWKHKNFKIKLRMSLINRIITFISSLIYDNTRDERIMKISIFAVLTNLSDELLGILKNFDYPMKVPKIIIYNNNNKKNLTFEDSIILMFMNCMGVDIIIYNPTGTSDIENYIKEENYDIHRLEYTRDSLPFRRFF
;
A
#
# COMPACT_ATOMS: atom_id res chain seq x y z
N MET A 1 -63.60 1.91 13.36
CA MET A 1 -63.58 3.14 12.53
C MET A 1 -62.35 3.94 12.97
N SER A 2 -61.17 3.70 12.39
CA SER A 2 -60.72 4.00 11.02
C SER A 2 -59.94 5.31 10.99
N ASN A 3 -58.63 5.13 10.80
CA ASN A 3 -57.72 5.91 9.96
C ASN A 3 -57.45 7.38 10.31
N LYS A 4 -56.23 7.63 10.78
CA LYS A 4 -55.19 8.31 9.97
C LYS A 4 -53.81 8.17 10.63
N GLU A 5 -53.31 6.93 10.63
CA GLU A 5 -51.88 6.72 10.37
C GLU A 5 -51.63 6.96 8.87
N ASN A 6 -50.38 7.28 8.52
CA ASN A 6 -49.81 7.46 7.17
C ASN A 6 -49.66 8.90 6.67
N PHE A 7 -48.64 9.60 7.18
CA PHE A 7 -47.84 10.52 6.38
C PHE A 7 -46.35 10.35 6.73
N LYS A 8 -45.80 9.19 6.35
CA LYS A 8 -44.38 9.07 5.99
C LYS A 8 -44.36 8.51 4.58
N GLU A 9 -44.66 9.37 3.61
CA GLU A 9 -44.31 9.09 2.22
C GLU A 9 -42.78 9.02 2.17
N ASN A 10 -42.27 7.79 2.07
CA ASN A 10 -40.91 7.54 1.63
C ASN A 10 -40.79 8.14 0.22
N TYR A 11 -40.17 9.31 0.11
CA TYR A 11 -39.80 9.88 -1.19
C TYR A 11 -38.76 9.00 -1.88
N VAL A 12 -39.22 7.93 -2.53
CA VAL A 12 -38.41 7.15 -3.46
C VAL A 12 -38.24 8.00 -4.71
N LYS A 13 -37.10 8.67 -4.83
CA LYS A 13 -36.74 9.46 -6.01
C LYS A 13 -36.52 8.52 -7.20
N LYS A 14 -37.61 8.17 -7.90
CA LYS A 14 -37.56 7.32 -9.09
C LYS A 14 -37.11 8.18 -10.27
N ARG A 15 -35.85 8.03 -10.69
CA ARG A 15 -35.33 8.73 -11.87
C ARG A 15 -35.88 8.05 -13.13
N THR A 16 -36.35 8.84 -14.08
CA THR A 16 -36.73 8.31 -15.41
C THR A 16 -35.47 8.07 -16.22
N GLU A 17 -35.25 6.84 -16.65
CA GLU A 17 -34.16 6.46 -17.54
C GLU A 17 -34.45 6.93 -18.97
N THR A 18 -33.43 7.45 -19.64
CA THR A 18 -33.51 7.80 -21.06
C THR A 18 -33.35 6.56 -21.93
N GLN A 19 -33.83 6.60 -23.17
CA GLN A 19 -33.60 5.52 -24.13
C GLN A 19 -32.11 5.28 -24.37
N ALA A 20 -31.29 6.34 -24.40
CA ALA A 20 -29.85 6.24 -24.50
C ALA A 20 -29.21 5.53 -23.30
N PHE A 21 -29.70 5.77 -22.06
CA PHE A 21 -29.21 5.06 -20.88
C PHE A 21 -29.52 3.57 -20.95
N LYS A 22 -30.74 3.19 -21.34
CA LYS A 22 -31.15 1.79 -21.49
C LYS A 22 -30.34 1.07 -22.56
N ALA A 23 -30.23 1.67 -23.75
CA ALA A 23 -29.40 1.14 -24.82
C ALA A 23 -27.92 1.02 -24.40
N SER A 24 -27.43 1.98 -23.61
CA SER A 24 -26.08 1.92 -23.06
C SER A 24 -25.92 0.77 -22.07
N GLU A 25 -26.86 0.51 -21.16
CA GLU A 25 -26.83 -0.63 -20.21
C GLU A 25 -26.96 -1.98 -20.91
N GLU A 26 -27.85 -2.11 -21.89
CA GLU A 26 -28.00 -3.34 -22.68
C GLU A 26 -26.72 -3.69 -23.45
N LEU A 27 -26.13 -2.71 -24.15
CA LEU A 27 -24.85 -2.89 -24.86
C LEU A 27 -23.71 -3.24 -23.90
N ASN A 28 -23.78 -2.67 -22.71
CA ASN A 28 -22.83 -2.85 -21.62
C ASN A 28 -22.90 -4.24 -20.97
N GLU A 29 -24.07 -4.87 -20.89
CA GLU A 29 -24.23 -6.25 -20.43
C GLU A 29 -23.67 -7.26 -21.45
N VAL A 30 -23.77 -6.94 -22.74
CA VAL A 30 -23.31 -7.82 -23.83
C VAL A 30 -21.78 -7.79 -24.02
N LEU A 31 -21.12 -6.63 -23.85
CA LEU A 31 -19.69 -6.48 -24.12
C LEU A 31 -18.76 -6.82 -22.95
N HIS A 32 -19.23 -6.64 -21.72
CA HIS A 32 -18.40 -6.65 -20.51
C HIS A 32 -18.54 -7.93 -19.69
N ASP A 33 -18.57 -9.09 -20.36
CA ASP A 33 -18.44 -10.38 -19.68
C ASP A 33 -17.09 -10.45 -18.95
N LYS A 34 -17.03 -11.10 -17.78
CA LYS A 34 -15.83 -11.15 -16.93
C LYS A 34 -14.62 -11.76 -17.66
N GLU A 35 -14.86 -12.57 -18.68
CA GLU A 35 -13.83 -13.22 -19.51
C GLU A 35 -13.48 -12.43 -20.79
N SER A 36 -14.20 -11.35 -21.12
CA SER A 36 -14.01 -10.63 -22.38
C SER A 36 -12.73 -9.78 -22.43
N GLY A 37 -12.07 -9.58 -21.29
CA GLY A 37 -10.89 -8.71 -21.16
C GLY A 37 -11.18 -7.23 -21.39
N CYS A 38 -12.45 -6.85 -21.57
CA CYS A 38 -12.90 -5.48 -21.78
C CYS A 38 -13.65 -5.03 -20.53
N TYR A 39 -13.00 -4.27 -19.64
CA TYR A 39 -13.62 -3.81 -18.39
C TYR A 39 -14.07 -2.35 -18.46
N ARG A 40 -15.17 -2.01 -17.78
CA ARG A 40 -15.59 -0.61 -17.59
C ARG A 40 -14.66 0.08 -16.59
N SER A 41 -14.52 1.40 -16.73
CA SER A 41 -13.83 2.19 -15.72
C SER A 41 -14.47 2.00 -14.35
N TRP A 42 -13.65 1.74 -13.34
CA TRP A 42 -14.08 1.54 -11.96
C TRP A 42 -15.01 0.34 -11.74
N GLN A 43 -15.10 -0.62 -12.68
CA GLN A 43 -15.96 -1.80 -12.59
C GLN A 43 -15.74 -2.59 -11.28
N PHE A 44 -14.49 -2.64 -10.81
CA PHE A 44 -14.10 -3.40 -9.63
C PHE A 44 -13.82 -2.53 -8.39
N ALA A 45 -14.27 -1.27 -8.38
CA ALA A 45 -14.01 -0.36 -7.26
C ALA A 45 -14.55 -0.85 -5.91
N ASN A 46 -15.55 -1.74 -5.93
CA ASN A 46 -16.17 -2.35 -4.74
C ASN A 46 -15.63 -3.75 -4.42
N TYR A 47 -14.60 -4.23 -5.12
CA TYR A 47 -14.05 -5.57 -4.92
C TYR A 47 -12.95 -5.54 -3.85
N LYS A 48 -12.76 -6.66 -3.16
CA LYS A 48 -11.62 -6.84 -2.27
C LYS A 48 -10.35 -7.03 -3.10
N VAL A 49 -9.26 -6.42 -2.67
CA VAL A 49 -7.97 -6.46 -3.37
C VAL A 49 -7.06 -7.52 -2.76
N ASN A 50 -6.57 -8.40 -3.61
CA ASN A 50 -5.46 -9.31 -3.34
C ASN A 50 -4.27 -8.94 -4.24
N LYS A 51 -3.06 -9.20 -3.75
CA LYS A 51 -1.84 -9.01 -4.53
C LYS A 51 -1.33 -10.35 -5.05
N ASP A 52 -0.75 -10.34 -6.24
CA ASP A 52 0.12 -11.40 -6.74
C ASP A 52 1.46 -10.77 -7.09
N THR A 53 2.45 -10.93 -6.21
CA THR A 53 3.76 -10.31 -6.42
C THR A 53 4.55 -11.17 -7.40
N LEU A 54 4.76 -10.65 -8.60
CA LEU A 54 5.41 -11.35 -9.69
C LEU A 54 6.88 -11.60 -9.34
N LYS A 55 7.33 -12.82 -9.65
CA LYS A 55 8.74 -13.19 -9.64
C LYS A 55 9.32 -12.95 -11.02
N THR A 56 10.12 -11.91 -11.18
CA THR A 56 10.61 -11.46 -12.48
C THR A 56 12.12 -11.58 -12.60
N THR A 57 12.64 -11.41 -13.81
CA THR A 57 14.03 -11.00 -14.08
C THR A 57 14.16 -9.47 -14.02
N TYR A 58 15.39 -8.95 -14.15
CA TYR A 58 15.62 -7.50 -14.20
C TYR A 58 14.98 -6.85 -15.42
N ASP A 59 15.17 -7.43 -16.60
CA ASP A 59 14.66 -6.90 -17.88
C ASP A 59 13.12 -6.85 -17.90
N GLU A 60 12.49 -7.80 -17.23
CA GLU A 60 11.03 -7.87 -17.08
C GLU A 60 10.44 -6.73 -16.24
N ILE A 61 11.23 -6.03 -15.43
CA ILE A 61 10.74 -4.86 -14.68
C ILE A 61 10.26 -3.78 -15.64
N VAL A 62 11.04 -3.48 -16.67
CA VAL A 62 10.72 -2.46 -17.67
C VAL A 62 9.71 -2.98 -18.69
N LEU A 63 9.66 -4.30 -18.89
CA LEU A 63 8.62 -4.94 -19.71
C LEU A 63 7.23 -4.80 -19.07
N TRP A 64 7.09 -5.22 -17.81
CA TRP A 64 5.79 -5.29 -17.13
C TRP A 64 5.37 -3.97 -16.48
N GLY A 65 6.31 -3.14 -16.05
CA GLY A 65 6.02 -1.86 -15.38
C GLY A 65 5.02 -0.98 -16.15
N PRO A 66 5.22 -0.69 -17.45
CA PRO A 66 4.30 0.12 -18.24
C PRO A 66 2.95 -0.55 -18.53
N GLN A 67 2.85 -1.88 -18.43
CA GLN A 67 1.65 -2.63 -18.77
C GLN A 67 0.55 -2.46 -17.73
N GLU A 68 -0.69 -2.54 -18.20
CA GLU A 68 -1.90 -2.58 -17.38
C GLU A 68 -2.01 -3.89 -16.60
N ALA A 69 -2.66 -3.86 -15.45
CA ALA A 69 -2.76 -5.02 -14.57
C ALA A 69 -3.41 -6.22 -15.28
N MET A 70 -4.44 -5.98 -16.10
CA MET A 70 -5.19 -7.04 -16.77
C MET A 70 -4.41 -7.85 -17.81
N ILE A 71 -3.30 -7.32 -18.30
CA ILE A 71 -2.44 -7.98 -19.30
C ILE A 71 -1.32 -8.78 -18.60
N ARG A 72 -1.04 -8.48 -17.32
CA ARG A 72 0.03 -9.13 -16.58
C ARG A 72 -0.34 -10.57 -16.22
N PRO A 73 0.64 -11.49 -16.16
CA PRO A 73 0.40 -12.84 -15.68
C PRO A 73 -0.13 -12.79 -14.24
N GLY A 74 -1.08 -13.67 -13.90
CA GLY A 74 -1.69 -13.72 -12.56
C GLY A 74 -2.91 -12.82 -12.36
N TRP A 75 -3.27 -11.98 -13.34
CA TRP A 75 -4.51 -11.20 -13.26
C TRP A 75 -5.71 -12.14 -13.16
N LYS A 76 -6.54 -11.91 -12.16
CA LYS A 76 -7.70 -12.77 -11.91
C LYS A 76 -8.81 -12.01 -11.21
N ILE A 77 -10.04 -12.35 -11.58
CA ILE A 77 -11.25 -11.87 -10.92
C ILE A 77 -12.02 -13.10 -10.46
N GLU A 78 -12.26 -13.23 -9.16
CA GLU A 78 -13.01 -14.34 -8.59
C GLU A 78 -14.07 -13.80 -7.63
N GLU A 79 -15.33 -14.17 -7.86
CA GLU A 79 -16.47 -13.73 -7.04
C GLU A 79 -16.51 -12.18 -6.90
N ASN A 80 -16.02 -11.66 -5.76
CA ASN A 80 -15.92 -10.25 -5.37
C ASN A 80 -14.49 -9.83 -4.99
N GLU A 81 -13.49 -10.58 -5.46
CA GLU A 81 -12.07 -10.31 -5.24
C GLU A 81 -11.36 -10.09 -6.58
N VAL A 82 -10.41 -9.16 -6.58
CA VAL A 82 -9.51 -8.90 -7.70
C VAL A 82 -8.08 -9.17 -7.27
N THR A 83 -7.39 -10.01 -8.01
CA THR A 83 -5.97 -10.31 -7.81
C THR A 83 -5.18 -9.46 -8.78
N ILE A 84 -4.39 -8.53 -8.23
CA ILE A 84 -3.60 -7.56 -8.98
C ILE A 84 -2.15 -8.04 -9.03
N PRO A 85 -1.61 -8.36 -10.23
CA PRO A 85 -0.21 -8.65 -10.39
C PRO A 85 0.63 -7.39 -10.24
N ASN A 86 1.60 -7.43 -9.33
CA ASN A 86 2.46 -6.28 -9.07
C ASN A 86 3.93 -6.64 -8.89
N LEU A 87 4.77 -5.65 -9.14
CA LEU A 87 6.22 -5.76 -9.00
C LEU A 87 6.62 -5.36 -7.59
N PHE A 88 7.53 -6.11 -6.98
CA PHE A 88 8.26 -5.67 -5.80
C PHE A 88 9.70 -6.10 -5.92
N SER A 89 10.56 -5.17 -6.33
CA SER A 89 11.94 -5.48 -6.72
C SER A 89 12.94 -4.52 -6.09
N LYS A 90 14.04 -5.07 -5.58
CA LYS A 90 15.26 -4.35 -5.22
C LYS A 90 16.31 -4.60 -6.30
N VAL A 91 16.77 -3.54 -6.93
CA VAL A 91 17.88 -3.56 -7.89
C VAL A 91 19.15 -3.08 -7.19
N MET A 92 20.13 -3.97 -7.06
CA MET A 92 21.42 -3.73 -6.42
C MET A 92 22.49 -3.52 -7.49
N GLY A 93 23.14 -2.37 -7.47
CA GLY A 93 24.14 -2.01 -8.47
C GLY A 93 23.55 -1.25 -9.65
N VAL A 94 24.31 -1.19 -10.74
CA VAL A 94 24.03 -0.48 -11.98
C VAL A 94 24.49 -1.31 -13.17
N HIS A 95 23.80 -1.13 -14.29
CA HIS A 95 24.20 -1.69 -15.57
C HIS A 95 25.56 -1.12 -16.03
N GLU A 96 26.29 -1.89 -16.85
CA GLU A 96 27.50 -1.40 -17.53
C GLU A 96 27.22 -0.09 -18.29
N ASN A 97 26.13 -0.09 -19.06
CA ASN A 97 25.65 1.07 -19.77
C ASN A 97 24.76 1.94 -18.87
N ILE A 98 25.40 2.90 -18.19
CA ILE A 98 24.72 3.83 -17.27
C ILE A 98 23.62 4.65 -17.98
N LYS A 99 23.78 4.94 -19.28
CA LYS A 99 22.80 5.73 -20.03
C LYS A 99 21.50 4.93 -20.18
N GLU A 100 21.62 3.67 -20.57
CA GLU A 100 20.51 2.72 -20.68
C GLU A 100 19.82 2.49 -19.33
N TYR A 101 20.59 2.18 -18.28
CA TYR A 101 20.06 2.07 -16.91
C TYR A 101 19.25 3.30 -16.48
N LYS A 102 19.74 4.51 -16.79
CA LYS A 102 19.01 5.74 -16.49
C LYS A 102 17.76 5.89 -17.35
N ASN A 103 17.80 5.48 -18.62
CA ASN A 103 16.65 5.55 -19.51
C ASN A 103 15.52 4.62 -19.05
N GLU A 104 15.85 3.38 -18.68
CA GLU A 104 14.92 2.40 -18.10
C GLU A 104 14.20 2.95 -16.87
N ILE A 105 14.96 3.53 -15.94
CA ILE A 105 14.39 4.17 -14.75
C ILE A 105 13.49 5.36 -15.14
N ASN A 106 13.89 6.18 -16.11
CA ASN A 106 13.08 7.33 -16.53
C ASN A 106 11.78 6.90 -17.20
N GLN A 107 11.77 5.83 -17.99
CA GLN A 107 10.56 5.26 -18.60
C GLN A 107 9.53 4.96 -17.51
N LEU A 108 9.93 4.28 -16.44
CA LEU A 108 9.04 3.98 -15.31
C LEU A 108 8.57 5.23 -14.55
N ILE A 109 9.45 6.23 -14.38
CA ILE A 109 9.12 7.49 -13.68
C ILE A 109 8.16 8.37 -14.50
N GLN A 110 8.16 8.26 -15.82
CA GLN A 110 7.30 9.03 -16.71
C GLN A 110 5.88 8.47 -16.81
N GLU A 111 5.66 7.23 -16.38
CA GLU A 111 4.32 6.63 -16.32
C GLU A 111 3.36 7.42 -15.42
N THR A 112 2.07 7.33 -15.75
CA THR A 112 1.01 7.96 -14.96
C THR A 112 0.92 7.33 -13.57
N ASN A 113 0.45 8.11 -12.59
CA ASN A 113 0.24 7.66 -11.22
C ASN A 113 1.50 7.07 -10.53
N THR A 114 2.66 7.67 -10.82
CA THR A 114 3.97 7.26 -10.29
C THR A 114 4.50 8.24 -9.25
N LEU A 115 4.92 7.73 -8.10
CA LEU A 115 5.65 8.46 -7.07
C LEU A 115 7.15 8.14 -7.17
N PHE A 116 7.99 9.18 -7.13
CA PHE A 116 9.43 9.01 -7.24
C PHE A 116 10.17 9.64 -6.05
N TYR A 117 10.90 8.81 -5.31
CA TYR A 117 11.67 9.23 -4.13
C TYR A 117 13.17 9.05 -4.34
N LYS A 118 13.95 10.10 -4.05
CA LYS A 118 15.43 10.08 -4.10
C LYS A 118 16.09 10.01 -2.72
N ARG A 119 15.29 10.07 -1.66
CA ARG A 119 15.74 10.24 -0.27
C ARG A 119 14.76 9.59 0.69
N PHE A 120 15.30 8.96 1.73
CA PHE A 120 14.55 8.48 2.88
C PHE A 120 14.55 9.51 4.03
N PRO A 121 13.56 9.44 4.95
CA PRO A 121 12.35 8.61 4.87
C PRO A 121 11.36 9.12 3.81
N ILE A 122 10.55 8.21 3.24
CA ILE A 122 9.53 8.56 2.22
C ILE A 122 8.34 9.26 2.86
N ASN A 123 7.96 8.87 4.08
CA ASN A 123 6.92 9.57 4.83
C ASN A 123 7.52 10.70 5.66
N LYS A 124 7.01 11.91 5.44
CA LYS A 124 7.42 13.12 6.18
C LYS A 124 6.48 13.44 7.34
N LYS A 125 5.31 12.79 7.43
CA LYS A 125 4.34 13.03 8.51
C LYS A 125 4.91 12.49 9.83
N ARG A 126 4.92 13.34 10.85
CA ARG A 126 5.31 12.92 12.20
C ARG A 126 4.20 12.06 12.79
N ILE A 127 4.60 10.94 13.39
CA ILE A 127 3.70 10.08 14.16
C ILE A 127 3.26 10.84 15.44
N PRO A 128 1.94 10.88 15.74
CA PRO A 128 1.45 11.47 16.98
C PRO A 128 2.05 10.82 18.23
N LYS A 129 2.12 11.55 19.35
CA LYS A 129 2.74 11.03 20.59
C LYS A 129 1.88 9.99 21.33
N ASP A 130 0.56 10.05 21.19
CA ASP A 130 -0.37 9.26 22.01
C ASP A 130 -0.84 7.96 21.34
N MET A 131 -0.11 7.46 20.34
CA MET A 131 -0.55 6.29 19.55
C MET A 131 -0.81 5.03 20.37
N ASN A 132 -0.10 4.82 21.48
CA ASN A 132 -0.39 3.70 22.38
C ASN A 132 -1.80 3.78 22.98
N ARG A 133 -2.26 5.00 23.33
CA ARG A 133 -3.62 5.22 23.86
C ARG A 133 -4.65 4.96 22.76
N VAL A 134 -4.41 5.48 21.57
CA VAL A 134 -5.28 5.30 20.40
C VAL A 134 -5.41 3.82 20.05
N TYR A 135 -4.28 3.12 19.94
CA TYR A 135 -4.25 1.70 19.66
C TYR A 135 -5.09 0.91 20.69
N LYS A 136 -4.92 1.20 21.99
CA LYS A 136 -5.72 0.55 23.05
C LYS A 136 -7.22 0.85 22.95
N SER A 137 -7.61 2.07 22.57
CA SER A 137 -9.02 2.44 22.47
C SER A 137 -9.78 1.71 21.36
N VAL A 138 -9.09 1.26 20.32
CA VAL A 138 -9.71 0.52 19.21
C VAL A 138 -9.69 -0.99 19.40
N LEU A 139 -9.17 -1.51 20.52
CA LEU A 139 -9.20 -2.94 20.81
C LEU A 139 -10.55 -3.39 21.36
N ASN A 140 -10.95 -4.60 21.00
CA ASN A 140 -12.04 -5.31 21.65
C ASN A 140 -11.58 -6.05 22.92
N ILE A 141 -12.52 -6.70 23.61
CA ILE A 141 -12.25 -7.49 24.83
C ILE A 141 -11.25 -8.63 24.63
N ARG A 142 -11.03 -9.08 23.38
CA ARG A 142 -10.07 -10.13 23.01
C ARG A 142 -8.69 -9.57 22.64
N GLY A 143 -8.49 -8.25 22.77
CA GLY A 143 -7.23 -7.60 22.43
C GLY A 143 -6.96 -7.49 20.92
N LYS A 144 -7.96 -7.73 20.07
CA LYS A 144 -7.89 -7.53 18.62
C LYS A 144 -8.45 -6.15 18.26
N ILE A 145 -7.92 -5.55 17.19
CA ILE A 145 -8.46 -4.29 16.66
C ILE A 145 -9.89 -4.55 16.16
N ASP A 146 -10.80 -3.72 16.62
CA ASP A 146 -12.19 -3.68 16.16
C ASP A 146 -12.31 -2.70 14.99
N LYS A 147 -12.77 -3.19 13.83
CA LYS A 147 -12.83 -2.42 12.59
C LYS A 147 -13.77 -1.22 12.70
N GLU A 148 -14.95 -1.41 13.30
CA GLU A 148 -15.94 -0.35 13.44
C GLU A 148 -15.42 0.74 14.39
N ARG A 149 -14.82 0.35 15.52
CA ARG A 149 -14.18 1.32 16.44
C ARG A 149 -13.02 2.06 15.79
N LEU A 150 -12.25 1.41 14.92
CA LEU A 150 -11.17 2.06 14.18
C LEU A 150 -11.72 3.14 13.25
N MET A 151 -12.69 2.79 12.40
CA MET A 151 -13.24 3.69 11.38
C MET A 151 -14.09 4.83 11.96
N THR A 152 -14.72 4.63 13.12
CA THR A 152 -15.49 5.67 13.83
C THR A 152 -14.64 6.53 14.77
N SER A 153 -13.36 6.19 14.96
CA SER A 153 -12.50 6.95 15.85
C SER A 153 -12.15 8.33 15.29
N ASN A 154 -12.01 9.32 16.15
CA ASN A 154 -11.52 10.67 15.79
C ASN A 154 -10.09 10.68 15.19
N TYR A 155 -9.41 9.53 15.20
CA TYR A 155 -8.08 9.36 14.62
C TYR A 155 -8.13 8.80 13.19
N TRP A 156 -9.31 8.41 12.69
CA TRP A 156 -9.48 7.94 11.33
C TRP A 156 -9.40 9.11 10.35
N LYS A 157 -8.26 9.23 9.65
CA LYS A 157 -8.00 10.35 8.74
C LYS A 157 -8.55 10.13 7.32
N TYR A 158 -9.13 8.97 7.07
CA TYR A 158 -9.46 8.51 5.72
C TYR A 158 -10.95 8.67 5.36
N GLU A 159 -11.72 9.38 6.20
CA GLU A 159 -13.16 9.61 6.04
C GLU A 159 -13.57 10.17 4.66
N LYS A 160 -12.67 10.92 4.00
CA LYS A 160 -12.90 11.51 2.68
C LYS A 160 -12.69 10.56 1.50
N LEU A 161 -12.14 9.36 1.73
CA LEU A 161 -11.94 8.36 0.68
C LEU A 161 -13.26 7.64 0.37
N ASN A 162 -13.30 6.94 -0.77
CA ASN A 162 -14.42 6.05 -1.07
C ASN A 162 -14.62 5.04 0.09
N PRO A 163 -15.87 4.78 0.55
CA PRO A 163 -16.14 3.87 1.66
C PRO A 163 -15.55 2.47 1.49
N MET A 164 -15.51 1.93 0.26
CA MET A 164 -14.87 0.64 0.00
C MET A 164 -13.37 0.72 0.24
N LEU A 165 -12.70 1.74 -0.32
CA LEU A 165 -11.26 1.94 -0.11
C LEU A 165 -10.93 2.11 1.39
N GLN A 166 -11.78 2.83 2.14
CA GLN A 166 -11.64 2.92 3.59
C GLN A 166 -11.71 1.55 4.28
N ASN A 167 -12.68 0.72 3.88
CA ASN A 167 -12.83 -0.65 4.38
C ASN A 167 -11.60 -1.51 4.08
N ILE A 168 -11.08 -1.47 2.85
CA ILE A 168 -9.89 -2.21 2.44
C ILE A 168 -8.67 -1.76 3.26
N ILE A 169 -8.47 -0.44 3.41
CA ILE A 169 -7.37 0.10 4.22
C ILE A 169 -7.49 -0.36 5.68
N ALA A 170 -8.69 -0.32 6.26
CA ALA A 170 -8.93 -0.78 7.62
C ALA A 170 -8.62 -2.28 7.79
N ASP A 171 -9.07 -3.12 6.85
CA ASP A 171 -8.77 -4.55 6.86
C ASP A 171 -7.27 -4.82 6.76
N LYS A 172 -6.57 -4.11 5.87
CA LYS A 172 -5.10 -4.22 5.72
C LYS A 172 -4.34 -3.71 6.95
N ILE A 173 -4.80 -2.66 7.63
CA ILE A 173 -4.21 -2.23 8.91
C ILE A 173 -4.30 -3.34 9.94
N ILE A 174 -5.47 -3.97 10.07
CA ILE A 174 -5.71 -5.07 11.01
C ILE A 174 -4.85 -6.28 10.64
N GLU A 175 -4.80 -6.65 9.37
CA GLU A 175 -3.98 -7.72 8.83
C GLU A 175 -2.49 -7.50 9.16
N PHE A 176 -1.95 -6.32 8.84
CA PHE A 176 -0.54 -5.98 9.09
C PHE A 176 -0.18 -5.97 10.58
N CYS A 177 -1.10 -5.54 11.45
CA CYS A 177 -0.89 -5.61 12.89
C CYS A 177 -0.88 -7.06 13.40
N ASN A 178 -1.41 -8.03 12.66
CA ASN A 178 -1.43 -9.44 13.08
C ASN A 178 -0.37 -10.30 12.39
N ILE A 179 0.11 -9.91 11.21
CA ILE A 179 1.13 -10.65 10.46
C ILE A 179 2.53 -10.29 10.96
N SER A 180 3.19 -11.24 11.64
CA SER A 180 4.61 -11.15 12.01
C SER A 180 5.55 -11.65 10.92
N SER A 181 5.07 -12.47 9.98
CA SER A 181 5.92 -13.20 9.02
C SER A 181 6.73 -12.30 8.09
N PHE A 182 6.22 -11.12 7.73
CA PHE A 182 6.89 -10.18 6.83
C PHE A 182 8.17 -9.58 7.43
N TRP A 183 8.24 -9.48 8.75
CA TRP A 183 9.20 -8.63 9.43
C TRP A 183 10.39 -9.41 10.00
N LYS A 184 11.59 -8.84 9.91
CA LYS A 184 12.79 -9.36 10.59
C LYS A 184 12.83 -8.86 12.04
N HIS A 185 12.57 -9.75 12.99
CA HIS A 185 12.35 -9.40 14.41
C HIS A 185 13.46 -8.56 15.08
N LYS A 186 14.71 -8.66 14.62
CA LYS A 186 15.85 -7.98 15.23
C LYS A 186 15.94 -6.47 14.93
N ASN A 187 15.17 -5.96 13.97
CA ASN A 187 15.40 -4.64 13.38
C ASN A 187 14.27 -3.61 13.65
N PHE A 188 13.40 -3.85 14.64
CA PHE A 188 12.26 -3.00 15.01
C PHE A 188 12.58 -1.73 15.83
N LYS A 189 13.73 -1.09 15.63
CA LYS A 189 14.05 0.14 16.39
C LYS A 189 13.27 1.36 15.87
N ILE A 190 11.94 1.38 15.99
CA ILE A 190 11.20 2.65 15.92
C ILE A 190 11.41 3.38 17.24
N LYS A 191 11.91 4.61 17.13
CA LYS A 191 12.00 5.54 18.26
C LYS A 191 10.63 6.17 18.51
N LEU A 192 9.64 5.37 18.91
CA LEU A 192 8.35 5.88 19.35
C LEU A 192 8.57 6.78 20.57
N ARG A 193 8.19 8.05 20.49
CA ARG A 193 8.25 8.97 21.63
C ARG A 193 7.13 8.66 22.61
N MET A 194 7.39 7.73 23.52
CA MET A 194 6.47 7.34 24.60
C MET A 194 6.50 8.36 25.76
N SER A 195 5.34 8.59 26.39
CA SER A 195 5.26 9.31 27.67
C SER A 195 6.03 8.58 28.77
N LEU A 196 6.41 9.28 29.85
CA LEU A 196 7.14 8.70 30.99
C LEU A 196 6.40 7.50 31.61
N ILE A 197 5.08 7.61 31.81
CA ILE A 197 4.23 6.52 32.30
C ILE A 197 4.32 5.30 31.39
N ASN A 198 4.21 5.51 30.07
CA ASN A 198 4.31 4.41 29.12
C ASN A 198 5.72 3.81 29.11
N ARG A 199 6.78 4.60 29.25
CA ARG A 199 8.15 4.09 29.38
C ARG A 199 8.31 3.20 30.61
N ILE A 200 7.78 3.62 31.77
CA ILE A 200 7.82 2.85 33.02
C ILE A 200 7.02 1.55 32.88
N ILE A 201 5.78 1.60 32.37
CA ILE A 201 4.97 0.40 32.13
C ILE A 201 5.68 -0.56 31.17
N THR A 202 6.30 -0.02 30.12
CA THR A 202 7.02 -0.83 29.11
C THR A 202 8.28 -1.46 29.72
N PHE A 203 8.99 -0.74 30.59
CA PHE A 203 10.16 -1.26 31.32
C PHE A 203 9.78 -2.35 32.31
N ILE A 204 8.71 -2.15 33.09
CA ILE A 204 8.20 -3.18 34.00
C ILE A 204 7.72 -4.42 33.22
N SER A 205 7.04 -4.22 32.09
CA SER A 205 6.57 -5.34 31.25
C SER A 205 7.74 -6.15 30.68
N SER A 206 8.86 -5.52 30.27
CA SER A 206 10.05 -6.27 29.82
C SER A 206 10.73 -7.07 30.91
N LEU A 207 10.65 -6.63 32.17
CA LEU A 207 11.23 -7.39 33.28
C LEU A 207 10.47 -8.70 33.54
N ILE A 208 9.24 -8.82 33.02
CA ILE A 208 8.32 -9.93 33.28
C ILE A 208 8.15 -10.81 32.02
N TYR A 209 8.24 -10.24 30.81
CA TYR A 209 7.99 -10.97 29.56
C TYR A 209 8.69 -10.27 28.37
N ASP A 210 9.76 -10.86 27.83
CA ASP A 210 10.60 -10.19 26.83
C ASP A 210 9.98 -10.25 25.41
N ASN A 211 9.50 -11.42 24.98
CA ASN A 211 8.99 -11.62 23.61
C ASN A 211 7.66 -10.90 23.29
N THR A 212 6.79 -10.65 24.28
CA THR A 212 5.49 -9.99 24.03
C THR A 212 5.60 -8.47 23.92
N ARG A 213 6.68 -7.89 24.44
CA ARG A 213 6.93 -6.44 24.39
C ARG A 213 7.23 -5.99 22.96
N ASP A 214 8.16 -6.67 22.30
CA ASP A 214 8.58 -6.30 20.95
C ASP A 214 7.46 -6.46 19.94
N GLU A 215 6.66 -7.53 20.09
CA GLU A 215 5.47 -7.74 19.27
C GLU A 215 4.46 -6.60 19.49
N ARG A 216 4.14 -6.23 20.73
CA ARG A 216 3.20 -5.12 21.01
C ARG A 216 3.71 -3.79 20.45
N ILE A 217 5.00 -3.48 20.60
CA ILE A 217 5.59 -2.24 20.08
C ILE A 217 5.55 -2.22 18.55
N MET A 218 5.81 -3.36 17.90
CA MET A 218 5.65 -3.53 16.46
C MET A 218 4.21 -3.26 16.03
N LYS A 219 3.21 -3.85 16.69
CA LYS A 219 1.78 -3.62 16.36
C LYS A 219 1.39 -2.14 16.46
N ILE A 220 1.77 -1.48 17.55
CA ILE A 220 1.49 -0.05 17.75
C ILE A 220 2.19 0.79 16.67
N SER A 221 3.41 0.43 16.32
CA SER A 221 4.18 1.09 15.26
C SER A 221 3.51 0.97 13.89
N ILE A 222 3.15 -0.24 13.49
CA ILE A 222 2.46 -0.53 12.23
C ILE A 222 1.16 0.26 12.17
N PHE A 223 0.35 0.17 13.24
CA PHE A 223 -0.88 0.93 13.38
C PHE A 223 -0.65 2.44 13.22
N ALA A 224 0.38 2.98 13.87
CA ALA A 224 0.68 4.41 13.83
C ALA A 224 1.14 4.92 12.46
N VAL A 225 1.89 4.11 11.72
CA VAL A 225 2.30 4.44 10.35
C VAL A 225 1.10 4.37 9.41
N LEU A 226 0.34 3.27 9.44
CA LEU A 226 -0.72 3.02 8.47
C LEU A 226 -2.00 3.83 8.72
N THR A 227 -2.23 4.35 9.92
CA THR A 227 -3.31 5.32 10.20
C THR A 227 -2.91 6.77 9.87
N ASN A 228 -1.68 7.00 9.42
CA ASN A 228 -1.12 8.33 9.18
C ASN A 228 -0.32 8.41 7.86
N LEU A 229 -0.83 7.77 6.80
CA LEU A 229 -0.25 7.82 5.46
C LEU A 229 -0.31 9.26 4.89
N SER A 230 0.63 9.58 4.00
CA SER A 230 0.67 10.88 3.32
C SER A 230 -0.45 10.97 2.27
N ASP A 231 -0.89 12.19 1.97
CA ASP A 231 -1.98 12.40 1.00
C ASP A 231 -1.53 12.02 -0.43
N GLU A 232 -0.22 12.09 -0.69
CA GLU A 232 0.42 11.60 -1.92
C GLU A 232 0.26 10.08 -2.09
N LEU A 233 0.52 9.30 -1.03
CA LEU A 233 0.34 7.84 -1.02
C LEU A 233 -1.14 7.45 -1.14
N LEU A 234 -2.02 8.16 -0.43
CA LEU A 234 -3.47 7.93 -0.55
C LEU A 234 -3.99 8.33 -1.93
N GLY A 235 -3.40 9.36 -2.54
CA GLY A 235 -3.76 9.84 -3.86
C GLY A 235 -3.56 8.79 -4.94
N ILE A 236 -2.44 8.05 -4.90
CA ILE A 236 -2.19 7.00 -5.90
C ILE A 236 -3.14 5.81 -5.76
N LEU A 237 -3.56 5.46 -4.54
CA LEU A 237 -4.57 4.43 -4.29
C LEU A 237 -5.97 4.89 -4.71
N LYS A 238 -6.31 6.14 -4.43
CA LYS A 238 -7.60 6.73 -4.82
C LYS A 238 -7.80 6.74 -6.32
N ASN A 239 -6.72 6.92 -7.09
CA ASN A 239 -6.74 6.99 -8.55
C ASN A 239 -6.45 5.64 -9.23
N PHE A 240 -6.44 4.54 -8.49
CA PHE A 240 -6.14 3.23 -9.04
C PHE A 240 -7.41 2.51 -9.49
N ASP A 241 -7.63 2.46 -10.80
CA ASP A 241 -8.60 1.57 -11.43
C ASP A 241 -7.93 0.21 -11.70
N TYR A 242 -8.36 -0.84 -11.00
CA TYR A 242 -7.57 -2.06 -10.82
C TYR A 242 -7.10 -2.76 -12.10
N PRO A 243 -7.90 -2.89 -13.18
CA PRO A 243 -7.45 -3.56 -14.40
C PRO A 243 -6.46 -2.73 -15.22
N MET A 244 -6.41 -1.42 -14.98
CA MET A 244 -5.69 -0.45 -15.79
C MET A 244 -4.22 -0.33 -15.34
N LYS A 245 -3.57 0.79 -15.65
CA LYS A 245 -2.18 1.05 -15.26
C LYS A 245 -1.98 0.97 -13.75
N VAL A 246 -1.08 0.08 -13.33
CA VAL A 246 -0.70 -0.13 -11.93
C VAL A 246 0.09 1.09 -11.41
N PRO A 247 -0.30 1.70 -10.27
CA PRO A 247 0.44 2.79 -9.64
C PRO A 247 1.84 2.33 -9.24
N LYS A 248 2.79 3.26 -9.17
CA LYS A 248 4.20 2.92 -8.96
C LYS A 248 4.83 3.75 -7.87
N ILE A 249 5.68 3.12 -7.07
CA ILE A 249 6.61 3.78 -6.16
C ILE A 249 8.01 3.41 -6.60
N ILE A 250 8.69 4.37 -7.24
CA ILE A 250 10.08 4.22 -7.67
C ILE A 250 10.97 4.92 -6.65
N ILE A 251 11.96 4.20 -6.15
CA ILE A 251 12.92 4.72 -5.18
C ILE A 251 14.31 4.62 -5.80
N TYR A 252 15.04 5.74 -5.81
CA TYR A 252 16.44 5.77 -6.17
C TYR A 252 17.28 6.08 -4.93
N ASN A 253 17.75 5.03 -4.27
CA ASN A 253 18.56 5.09 -3.06
C ASN A 253 20.04 5.14 -3.39
N ASN A 254 20.57 6.34 -3.55
CA ASN A 254 21.98 6.58 -3.82
C ASN A 254 22.81 6.88 -2.56
N ASN A 255 22.47 6.24 -1.44
CA ASN A 255 23.15 6.37 -0.14
C ASN A 255 23.27 7.84 0.37
N ASN A 256 22.17 8.59 0.27
CA ASN A 256 22.11 10.01 0.61
C ASN A 256 21.96 10.27 2.13
N LYS A 257 23.01 10.15 2.97
CA LYS A 257 23.06 10.50 4.44
C LYS A 257 21.97 9.90 5.38
N LYS A 258 20.80 9.49 4.89
CA LYS A 258 19.64 8.99 5.62
C LYS A 258 19.22 7.66 5.00
N ASN A 259 19.04 6.67 5.86
CA ASN A 259 18.74 5.30 5.47
C ASN A 259 17.23 5.04 5.48
N LEU A 260 16.82 3.99 4.77
CA LEU A 260 15.48 3.42 4.88
C LEU A 260 15.18 3.09 6.34
N THR A 261 14.00 3.50 6.79
CA THR A 261 13.51 3.27 8.15
C THR A 261 12.48 2.14 8.19
N PHE A 262 12.24 1.57 9.36
CA PHE A 262 11.16 0.59 9.51
C PHE A 262 9.78 1.17 9.13
N GLU A 263 9.55 2.47 9.36
CA GLU A 263 8.33 3.16 8.91
C GLU A 263 8.18 3.11 7.37
N ASP A 264 9.29 3.30 6.64
CA ASP A 264 9.31 3.17 5.18
C ASP A 264 9.00 1.74 4.75
N SER A 265 9.58 0.73 5.42
CA SER A 265 9.27 -0.68 5.11
C SER A 265 7.80 -1.05 5.34
N ILE A 266 7.16 -0.47 6.37
CA ILE A 266 5.73 -0.67 6.62
C ILE A 266 4.90 -0.13 5.46
N ILE A 267 5.21 1.08 5.01
CA ILE A 267 4.53 1.72 3.89
C ILE A 267 4.72 0.92 2.61
N LEU A 268 5.96 0.53 2.28
CA LEU A 268 6.22 -0.20 1.04
C LEU A 268 5.50 -1.55 1.03
N MET A 269 5.57 -2.33 2.11
CA MET A 269 4.83 -3.59 2.20
C MET A 269 3.31 -3.37 2.07
N PHE A 270 2.77 -2.32 2.71
CA PHE A 270 1.35 -1.98 2.59
C PHE A 270 0.95 -1.61 1.16
N MET A 271 1.74 -0.77 0.49
CA MET A 271 1.46 -0.36 -0.89
C MET A 271 1.54 -1.57 -1.84
N ASN A 272 2.51 -2.47 -1.67
CA ASN A 272 2.58 -3.72 -2.41
C ASN A 272 1.35 -4.60 -2.16
N CYS A 273 0.85 -4.71 -0.92
CA CYS A 273 -0.41 -5.42 -0.62
C CYS A 273 -1.67 -4.78 -1.23
N MET A 274 -1.60 -3.50 -1.58
CA MET A 274 -2.66 -2.79 -2.32
C MET A 274 -2.50 -2.91 -3.85
N GLY A 275 -1.55 -3.74 -4.32
CA GLY A 275 -1.30 -3.97 -5.75
C GLY A 275 -0.39 -2.93 -6.42
N VAL A 276 0.27 -2.06 -5.66
CA VAL A 276 1.17 -1.03 -6.21
C VAL A 276 2.52 -1.65 -6.57
N ASP A 277 3.09 -1.25 -7.71
CA ASP A 277 4.45 -1.63 -8.11
C ASP A 277 5.48 -0.87 -7.28
N ILE A 278 6.50 -1.57 -6.79
CA ILE A 278 7.57 -1.00 -5.99
C ILE A 278 8.91 -1.42 -6.57
N ILE A 279 9.71 -0.45 -7.01
CA ILE A 279 11.07 -0.70 -7.48
C ILE A 279 12.06 0.17 -6.70
N ILE A 280 13.02 -0.47 -6.05
CA ILE A 280 14.08 0.17 -5.27
C ILE A 280 15.40 0.01 -6.01
N TYR A 281 15.84 1.06 -6.67
CA TYR A 281 17.15 1.16 -7.28
C TYR A 281 18.17 1.61 -6.25
N ASN A 282 19.15 0.75 -5.95
CA ASN A 282 20.26 1.02 -5.05
C ASN A 282 21.60 0.81 -5.79
N PRO A 283 22.09 1.86 -6.49
CA PRO A 283 23.36 1.83 -7.22
C PRO A 283 24.57 1.40 -6.38
N THR A 284 24.54 1.71 -5.08
CA THR A 284 25.65 1.44 -4.16
C THR A 284 25.72 -0.03 -3.73
N GLY A 285 24.63 -0.80 -3.92
CA GLY A 285 24.54 -2.19 -3.44
C GLY A 285 24.52 -2.31 -1.91
N THR A 286 24.35 -1.20 -1.18
CA THR A 286 24.29 -1.20 0.29
C THR A 286 22.98 -1.80 0.82
N SER A 287 22.97 -2.16 2.09
CA SER A 287 21.77 -2.69 2.72
C SER A 287 20.74 -1.63 3.07
N ASP A 288 19.47 -1.91 2.76
CA ASP A 288 18.32 -1.04 3.01
C ASP A 288 17.08 -1.82 3.48
N ILE A 289 16.23 -2.28 2.56
CA ILE A 289 14.93 -2.92 2.86
C ILE A 289 15.08 -4.33 3.43
N GLU A 290 16.16 -5.04 3.09
CA GLU A 290 16.48 -6.36 3.63
C GLU A 290 16.80 -6.33 5.12
N ASN A 291 17.06 -5.14 5.68
CA ASN A 291 17.18 -5.01 7.13
C ASN A 291 15.83 -5.22 7.80
N TYR A 292 14.70 -4.95 7.15
CA TYR A 292 13.39 -4.93 7.82
C TYR A 292 12.45 -6.02 7.33
N ILE A 293 12.56 -6.40 6.05
CA ILE A 293 11.65 -7.32 5.38
C ILE A 293 12.39 -8.58 4.96
N LYS A 294 11.75 -9.75 5.09
CA LYS A 294 12.27 -11.02 4.57
C LYS A 294 12.25 -11.04 3.03
N GLU A 295 13.31 -11.59 2.46
CA GLU A 295 13.57 -11.60 1.01
C GLU A 295 12.57 -12.44 0.22
N GLU A 296 11.79 -13.30 0.87
CA GLU A 296 10.66 -14.02 0.26
C GLU A 296 9.51 -13.12 -0.22
N ASN A 297 9.51 -11.83 0.14
CA ASN A 297 8.41 -10.90 -0.17
C ASN A 297 8.70 -9.97 -1.36
N TYR A 298 9.91 -10.00 -1.94
CA TYR A 298 10.33 -9.14 -3.04
C TYR A 298 11.53 -9.75 -3.77
N ASP A 299 11.71 -9.42 -5.05
CA ASP A 299 12.83 -9.89 -5.82
C ASP A 299 14.09 -9.06 -5.58
N ILE A 300 15.25 -9.72 -5.65
CA ILE A 300 16.56 -9.07 -5.57
C ILE A 300 17.28 -9.30 -6.89
N HIS A 301 17.53 -8.21 -7.61
CA HIS A 301 18.29 -8.19 -8.85
C HIS A 301 19.67 -7.62 -8.58
N ARG A 302 20.74 -8.38 -8.84
CA ARG A 302 22.12 -7.89 -8.71
C ARG A 302 22.67 -7.61 -10.10
N LEU A 303 23.07 -6.37 -10.34
CA LEU A 303 23.68 -5.91 -11.59
C LEU A 303 25.21 -5.99 -11.51
N GLU A 304 25.88 -5.71 -12.63
CA GLU A 304 27.30 -6.00 -12.84
C GLU A 304 28.21 -5.13 -11.96
N TYR A 305 27.84 -3.86 -11.73
CA TYR A 305 28.70 -2.89 -11.06
C TYR A 305 28.00 -2.21 -9.90
N THR A 306 28.76 -1.86 -8.86
CA THR A 306 28.30 -0.92 -7.81
C THR A 306 28.89 0.46 -8.06
N ARG A 307 28.10 1.51 -7.87
CA ARG A 307 28.57 2.89 -7.95
C ARG A 307 28.09 3.72 -6.80
N ASP A 308 29.05 4.29 -6.07
CA ASP A 308 28.78 5.26 -5.03
C ASP A 308 28.39 6.61 -5.61
N SER A 309 27.40 7.24 -4.99
CA SER A 309 27.01 8.62 -5.28
C SER A 309 26.65 8.90 -6.75
N LEU A 310 26.16 7.92 -7.53
CA LEU A 310 25.69 8.11 -8.91
C LEU A 310 24.44 9.01 -8.97
N PRO A 311 24.54 10.29 -9.37
CA PRO A 311 23.40 11.19 -9.32
C PRO A 311 22.37 10.82 -10.40
N PHE A 312 21.10 10.85 -10.01
CA PHE A 312 19.98 10.71 -10.93
C PHE A 312 19.36 12.09 -11.23
N ARG A 313 19.46 12.53 -12.49
CA ARG A 313 18.72 13.68 -13.03
C ARG A 313 17.60 13.13 -13.91
N ARG A 314 16.39 13.67 -13.73
CA ARG A 314 15.25 13.34 -14.58
C ARG A 314 15.56 13.94 -15.96
N PHE A 315 15.56 13.11 -17.00
CA PHE A 315 15.59 13.63 -18.36
C PHE A 315 14.14 13.99 -18.71
N PHE A 316 13.94 15.25 -19.09
CA PHE A 316 12.65 15.77 -19.53
C PHE A 316 12.49 15.56 -21.03
#